data_AF-A0AAJ1UVR8-F1
#
_entry.id   AF-A0AAJ1UVR8-F1
#
_cell.length_a   1.000
_cell.length_b   1.000
_cell.length_c   1.000
_cell.angle_alpha   90.00
_cell.angle_beta   90.00
_cell.angle_gamma   90.00
#
_symmetry.space_group_name_H-M   'P 1'
#
loop_
_entity.id
_entity.type
_entity.pdbx_description
1 polymer ?
#
loop_
_entity_poly.entity_id
_entity_poly.type
_entity_poly.pdbx_seq_one_letter_code
_entity_poly.pdbx_strand_id
1 'polypeptide(L)'
;MKVHTAPWECTYAKEDSNVCKPGKGPSSDDEYFEILSLTILQSGLSWSLVRKKWPKIKEAFHNFSINEIVELKSKDVKLLLKNPNVIRNERKIKAIINNSKQFEKIVEEYESFKKFLEKLKNESLEKRINELVKRFKHVGK
;
A
#
# COMPACT_ATOMS: atom_id res chain seq x y z
N MET A 1 15.50 2.71 24.57
CA MET A 1 14.93 1.83 23.52
C MET A 1 13.46 2.21 23.33
N LYS A 2 13.04 2.66 22.14
CA LYS A 2 11.62 3.00 21.91
C LYS A 2 10.87 1.80 21.36
N VAL A 3 9.68 1.54 21.89
CA VAL A 3 8.77 0.50 21.42
C VAL A 3 7.72 1.13 20.51
N HIS A 4 7.45 0.55 19.35
CA HIS A 4 6.46 1.04 18.38
C HIS A 4 5.77 -0.13 17.67
N THR A 5 4.65 0.12 16.98
CA THR A 5 3.91 -0.92 16.26
C THR A 5 3.89 -0.71 14.74
N ALA A 6 4.04 -1.79 13.97
CA ALA A 6 4.01 -1.73 12.51
C ALA A 6 2.61 -1.98 11.92
N PRO A 7 2.33 -1.55 10.68
CA PRO A 7 3.08 -0.55 9.90
C PRO A 7 2.87 0.93 10.25
N TRP A 8 1.79 1.35 10.92
CA TRP A 8 1.42 2.77 10.99
C TRP A 8 2.22 3.61 11.98
N GLU A 9 2.65 3.05 13.11
CA GLU A 9 3.43 3.80 14.14
C GLU A 9 4.94 3.65 13.96
N CYS A 10 5.37 2.70 13.11
CA CYS A 10 6.78 2.52 12.79
C CYS A 10 7.25 3.74 11.99
N THR A 11 8.22 4.50 12.48
CA THR A 11 8.83 5.63 11.73
C THR A 11 10.35 5.64 11.82
N TYR A 12 10.90 4.64 12.51
CA TYR A 12 12.30 4.52 12.85
C TYR A 12 13.12 3.83 11.77
N ALA A 13 14.40 4.15 11.70
CA ALA A 13 15.35 3.49 10.83
C ALA A 13 15.72 2.11 11.39
N LYS A 14 16.21 1.21 10.52
CA LYS A 14 16.59 -0.15 10.94
C LYS A 14 17.80 -0.12 11.87
N GLU A 15 18.64 0.88 11.69
CA GLU A 15 19.86 1.14 12.44
C GLU A 15 19.59 1.75 13.83
N ASP A 16 18.38 2.27 14.06
CA ASP A 16 17.99 2.81 15.36
C ASP A 16 17.73 1.68 16.37
N SER A 17 18.27 1.77 17.59
CA SER A 17 18.04 0.79 18.66
C SER A 17 16.60 0.85 19.22
N ASN A 18 15.66 0.21 18.52
CA ASN A 18 14.23 0.19 18.81
C ASN A 18 13.62 -1.21 18.71
N VAL A 19 12.44 -1.39 19.32
CA VAL A 19 11.65 -2.62 19.22
C VAL A 19 10.40 -2.34 18.40
N CYS A 20 10.28 -3.02 17.25
CA CYS A 20 9.10 -2.99 16.41
C CYS A 20 8.20 -4.18 16.75
N LYS A 21 7.04 -3.93 17.36
CA LYS A 21 6.01 -4.94 17.59
C LYS A 21 5.11 -5.06 16.36
N PRO A 22 4.54 -6.25 16.09
CA PRO A 22 3.44 -6.36 15.14
C PRO A 22 2.29 -5.46 15.60
N GLY A 23 1.78 -4.60 14.72
CA GLY A 23 0.56 -3.84 14.99
C GLY A 23 -0.68 -4.63 14.61
N LYS A 24 -1.84 -3.99 14.79
CA LYS A 24 -3.13 -4.58 14.44
C LYS A 24 -3.19 -4.84 12.93
N GLY A 25 -3.80 -5.97 12.54
CA GLY A 25 -4.09 -6.24 11.14
C GLY A 25 -5.12 -5.25 10.59
N PRO A 26 -5.16 -5.04 9.25
CA PRO A 26 -6.17 -4.24 8.60
C PRO A 26 -7.59 -4.68 8.97
N SER A 27 -8.46 -3.69 9.13
CA SER A 27 -9.86 -3.86 9.47
C SER A 27 -10.82 -3.49 8.33
N SER A 28 -10.32 -2.85 7.28
CA SER A 28 -11.06 -2.48 6.07
C SER A 28 -10.25 -2.74 4.79
N ASP A 29 -10.91 -2.77 3.64
CA ASP A 29 -10.26 -2.92 2.34
C ASP A 29 -9.37 -1.71 2.00
N ASP A 30 -9.75 -0.50 2.42
CA ASP A 30 -8.91 0.70 2.32
C ASP A 30 -7.59 0.54 3.12
N GLU A 31 -7.62 -0.05 4.33
CA GLU A 31 -6.40 -0.32 5.10
C GLU A 31 -5.52 -1.39 4.44
N TYR A 32 -6.12 -2.41 3.82
CA TYR A 32 -5.37 -3.38 3.01
C TYR A 32 -4.72 -2.70 1.80
N PHE A 33 -5.44 -1.82 1.13
CA PHE A 33 -4.95 -1.08 -0.02
C PHE A 33 -3.86 -0.07 0.36
N GLU A 34 -3.98 0.58 1.52
CA GLU A 34 -2.93 1.44 2.10
C GLU A 34 -1.63 0.65 2.30
N ILE A 35 -1.70 -0.57 2.86
CA ILE A 35 -0.51 -1.40 3.03
C ILE A 35 0.10 -1.81 1.70
N LEU A 36 -0.70 -2.21 0.71
CA LEU A 36 -0.17 -2.55 -0.61
C LEU A 36 0.51 -1.34 -1.25
N SER A 37 -0.11 -0.16 -1.14
CA SER A 37 0.44 1.09 -1.65
C SER A 37 1.74 1.46 -0.94
N LEU A 38 1.85 1.19 0.37
CA LEU A 38 3.06 1.40 1.16
C LEU A 38 4.24 0.57 0.63
N THR A 39 4.03 -0.71 0.30
CA THR A 39 5.12 -1.57 -0.23
C THR A 39 5.57 -1.10 -1.62
N ILE A 40 4.63 -0.70 -2.48
CA ILE A 40 4.92 -0.14 -3.81
C ILE A 40 5.74 1.15 -3.68
N LEU A 41 5.31 2.06 -2.82
CA LEU A 41 5.98 3.34 -2.61
C LEU A 41 7.35 3.19 -1.96
N GLN A 42 7.50 2.25 -1.03
CA GLN A 42 8.77 1.99 -0.36
C GLN A 42 9.85 1.38 -1.27
N SER A 43 9.49 0.64 -2.33
CA SER A 43 10.48 -0.03 -3.20
C SER A 43 11.65 0.89 -3.63
N GLY A 44 12.89 0.50 -3.29
CA GLY A 44 14.09 1.31 -3.60
C GLY A 44 14.33 2.53 -2.69
N LEU A 45 13.61 2.65 -1.57
CA LEU A 45 13.79 3.70 -0.56
C LEU A 45 13.92 3.08 0.85
N SER A 46 14.50 3.82 1.80
CA SER A 46 14.50 3.36 3.20
C SER A 46 13.10 3.43 3.81
N TRP A 47 12.75 2.42 4.61
CA TRP A 47 11.48 2.36 5.33
C TRP A 47 11.26 3.61 6.21
N SER A 48 12.29 4.06 6.92
CA SER A 48 12.19 5.26 7.77
C SER A 48 11.85 6.52 6.98
N LEU A 49 12.43 6.69 5.78
CA LEU A 49 12.14 7.84 4.93
C LEU A 49 10.69 7.84 4.47
N VAL A 50 10.19 6.70 3.99
CA VAL A 50 8.80 6.57 3.51
C VAL A 50 7.83 6.76 4.67
N ARG A 51 8.08 6.11 5.82
CA ARG A 51 7.21 6.17 6.99
C ARG A 51 7.15 7.57 7.62
N LYS A 52 8.27 8.31 7.67
CA LYS A 52 8.28 9.73 8.11
C LYS A 52 7.42 10.64 7.23
N LYS A 53 7.33 10.35 5.92
CA LYS A 53 6.47 11.09 4.98
C LYS A 53 5.04 10.55 4.93
N TRP A 54 4.78 9.39 5.52
CA TRP A 54 3.53 8.64 5.34
C TRP A 54 2.27 9.43 5.67
N PRO A 55 2.18 10.22 6.77
CA PRO A 55 0.99 11.01 7.06
C PRO A 55 0.62 11.97 5.92
N LYS A 56 1.62 12.63 5.32
CA LYS A 56 1.40 13.56 4.21
C LYS A 56 1.15 12.86 2.88
N ILE A 57 1.79 11.70 2.66
CA ILE A 57 1.50 10.84 1.50
C ILE A 57 0.04 10.39 1.57
N LYS A 58 -0.41 9.91 2.73
CA LYS A 58 -1.76 9.44 2.97
C LYS A 58 -2.79 10.53 2.68
N GLU A 59 -2.57 11.75 3.17
CA GLU A 59 -3.40 12.91 2.85
C GLU A 59 -3.45 13.20 1.34
N ALA A 60 -2.29 13.22 0.67
CA ALA A 60 -2.22 13.47 -0.77
C ALA A 60 -2.90 12.39 -1.63
N PHE A 61 -3.07 11.18 -1.10
CA PHE A 61 -3.75 10.05 -1.72
C PHE A 61 -5.15 9.81 -1.13
N HIS A 62 -5.81 10.84 -0.59
CA HIS A 62 -7.19 10.73 -0.08
C HIS A 62 -7.37 9.61 0.96
N ASN A 63 -6.42 9.52 1.89
CA ASN A 63 -6.33 8.46 2.90
C ASN A 63 -6.27 7.03 2.36
N PHE A 64 -5.87 6.87 1.09
CA PHE A 64 -5.95 5.62 0.36
C PHE A 64 -7.36 5.04 0.26
N SER A 65 -8.39 5.90 0.20
CA SER A 65 -9.74 5.44 -0.13
C SER A 65 -9.75 4.88 -1.55
N ILE A 66 -10.17 3.62 -1.70
CA ILE A 66 -10.26 2.94 -2.99
C ILE A 66 -11.18 3.73 -3.95
N ASN A 67 -12.34 4.17 -3.45
CA ASN A 67 -13.36 4.92 -4.20
C ASN A 67 -12.87 6.29 -4.69
N GLU A 68 -11.96 6.94 -3.96
CA GLU A 68 -11.38 8.21 -4.40
C GLU A 68 -10.25 7.98 -5.40
N ILE A 69 -9.41 6.98 -5.17
CA ILE A 69 -8.23 6.73 -6.00
C ILE A 69 -8.59 6.17 -7.37
N VAL A 70 -9.65 5.36 -7.47
CA VAL A 70 -10.12 4.81 -8.75
C VAL A 70 -10.50 5.92 -9.75
N GLU A 71 -11.02 7.04 -9.24
CA GLU A 71 -11.47 8.18 -10.02
C GLU A 71 -10.35 9.13 -10.46
N LEU A 72 -9.11 8.93 -9.96
CA LEU A 72 -7.97 9.77 -10.34
C LEU A 72 -7.64 9.63 -11.83
N LYS A 73 -7.47 10.79 -12.48
CA LYS A 73 -7.20 10.91 -13.92
C LYS A 73 -5.79 11.41 -14.16
N SER A 74 -5.40 11.48 -15.44
CA SER A 74 -4.08 11.95 -15.86
C SER A 74 -3.73 13.35 -15.33
N LYS A 75 -4.72 14.22 -15.12
CA LYS A 75 -4.51 15.55 -14.51
C LYS A 75 -4.06 15.43 -13.05
N ASP A 76 -4.63 14.50 -12.29
CA ASP A 76 -4.36 14.32 -10.87
C ASP A 76 -2.98 13.68 -10.67
N VAL A 77 -2.57 12.77 -11.57
CA VAL A 77 -1.19 12.25 -11.62
C VAL A 77 -0.18 13.40 -11.80
N LYS A 78 -0.46 14.36 -12.69
CA LYS A 78 0.42 15.53 -12.89
C LYS A 78 0.47 16.42 -11.64
N LEU A 79 -0.65 16.58 -10.92
CA LEU A 79 -0.69 17.32 -9.66
C LEU A 79 0.11 16.61 -8.56
N LEU A 80 -0.05 15.30 -8.41
CA LEU A 80 0.72 14.48 -7.47
C LEU A 80 2.22 14.57 -7.77
N LEU A 81 2.63 14.52 -9.04
CA LEU A 81 4.04 14.66 -9.42
C LEU A 81 4.66 16.03 -9.05
N LYS A 82 3.85 17.06 -8.89
CA LYS A 82 4.29 18.39 -8.43
C LYS A 82 4.28 18.53 -6.91
N ASN A 83 3.59 17.65 -6.19
CA ASN A 83 3.47 17.71 -4.75
C ASN A 83 4.80 17.28 -4.07
N PRO A 84 5.47 18.14 -3.29
CA PRO A 84 6.73 17.80 -2.62
C PRO A 84 6.56 16.78 -1.48
N ASN A 85 5.34 16.59 -1.01
CA ASN A 85 5.03 15.68 0.09
C ASN A 85 4.89 14.22 -0.35
N VAL A 86 4.78 13.93 -1.66
CA VAL A 86 4.68 12.56 -2.18
C VAL A 86 6.00 12.05 -2.75
N ILE A 87 6.07 10.73 -2.95
CA ILE A 87 7.13 10.11 -3.74
C ILE A 87 6.80 10.35 -5.22
N ARG A 88 7.51 11.33 -5.82
CA ARG A 88 7.30 11.80 -7.21
C ARG A 88 7.79 10.80 -8.25
N ASN A 89 7.21 9.60 -8.25
CA ASN A 89 7.48 8.54 -9.21
C ASN A 89 6.20 8.20 -9.96
N GLU A 90 6.15 8.58 -11.24
CA GLU A 90 4.94 8.42 -12.06
C GLU A 90 4.52 6.95 -12.21
N ARG A 91 5.47 6.03 -12.35
CA ARG A 91 5.17 4.59 -12.51
C ARG A 91 4.50 4.04 -11.27
N LYS A 92 4.97 4.42 -10.08
CA LYS A 92 4.36 4.01 -8.79
C LYS A 92 2.98 4.62 -8.59
N ILE A 93 2.80 5.90 -8.91
CA ILE A 93 1.49 6.57 -8.81
C ILE A 93 0.48 5.88 -9.73
N LYS A 94 0.85 5.64 -11.00
CA LYS A 94 0.00 4.91 -11.96
C LYS A 94 -0.29 3.48 -11.51
N ALA A 95 0.66 2.80 -10.87
CA ALA A 95 0.45 1.47 -10.30
C ALA A 95 -0.59 1.48 -9.18
N ILE A 96 -0.54 2.45 -8.27
CA ILE A 96 -1.55 2.61 -7.20
C ILE A 96 -2.95 2.78 -7.79
N ILE A 97 -3.11 3.66 -8.78
CA ILE A 97 -4.41 3.88 -9.45
C ILE A 97 -4.87 2.62 -10.22
N ASN A 98 -3.96 1.88 -10.84
CA ASN A 98 -4.33 0.61 -11.48
C ASN A 98 -4.74 -0.44 -10.45
N ASN A 99 -4.07 -0.47 -9.30
CA ASN A 99 -4.33 -1.43 -8.25
C ASN A 99 -5.63 -1.14 -7.51
N SER A 100 -6.05 0.13 -7.33
CA SER A 100 -7.38 0.43 -6.75
C SER A 100 -8.51 -0.21 -7.57
N LYS A 101 -8.43 -0.13 -8.90
CA LYS A 101 -9.38 -0.78 -9.82
C LYS A 101 -9.39 -2.31 -9.69
N GLN A 102 -8.27 -2.90 -9.27
CA GLN A 102 -8.20 -4.34 -9.01
C GLN A 102 -8.74 -4.68 -7.62
N PHE A 103 -8.60 -3.79 -6.64
CA PHE A 103 -9.26 -3.92 -5.36
C PHE A 103 -10.78 -3.91 -5.51
N GLU A 104 -11.37 -2.97 -6.26
CA GLU A 104 -12.81 -2.96 -6.52
C GLU A 104 -13.30 -4.28 -7.10
N LYS A 105 -12.63 -4.80 -8.14
CA LYS A 105 -12.96 -6.10 -8.75
C LYS A 105 -12.87 -7.25 -7.76
N ILE A 106 -11.87 -7.25 -6.88
CA ILE A 106 -11.72 -8.28 -5.85
C ILE A 106 -12.83 -8.17 -4.82
N VAL A 107 -13.21 -6.97 -4.41
CA VAL A 107 -14.33 -6.75 -3.48
C VAL A 107 -15.64 -7.20 -4.12
N GLU A 108 -15.86 -6.95 -5.41
CA GLU A 108 -17.02 -7.49 -6.15
C GLU A 108 -17.02 -9.03 -6.24
N GLU A 109 -15.85 -9.65 -6.49
CA GLU A 109 -15.71 -11.11 -6.69
C GLU A 109 -15.73 -11.90 -5.37
N TYR A 110 -15.19 -11.34 -4.28
CA TYR A 110 -14.95 -12.03 -3.01
C TYR A 110 -15.61 -11.36 -1.80
N GLU A 111 -16.42 -10.32 -2.01
CA GLU A 111 -17.06 -9.46 -1.00
C GLU A 111 -16.10 -8.60 -0.15
N SER A 112 -14.82 -8.97 -0.05
CA SER A 112 -13.76 -8.15 0.57
C SER A 112 -12.37 -8.66 0.19
N PHE A 113 -11.36 -7.81 0.33
CA PHE A 113 -9.97 -8.21 0.15
C PHE A 113 -9.52 -9.23 1.20
N LYS A 114 -10.05 -9.13 2.43
CA LYS A 114 -9.79 -10.12 3.49
C LYS A 114 -10.23 -11.53 3.07
N LYS A 115 -11.45 -11.67 2.55
CA LYS A 115 -12.00 -12.96 2.07
C LYS A 115 -11.21 -13.50 0.88
N PHE A 116 -10.77 -12.64 -0.03
CA PHE A 116 -9.84 -13.01 -1.09
C PHE A 116 -8.53 -13.61 -0.53
N LEU A 117 -7.90 -12.93 0.43
CA LEU A 117 -6.69 -13.47 1.08
C LEU A 117 -6.96 -14.80 1.80
N GLU A 118 -8.11 -14.95 2.46
CA GLU A 118 -8.52 -16.19 3.13
C GLU A 118 -8.66 -17.35 2.14
N LYS A 119 -9.22 -17.11 0.95
CA LYS A 119 -9.27 -18.13 -0.11
C LYS A 119 -7.88 -18.61 -0.52
N LEU A 120 -6.90 -17.70 -0.54
CA LEU A 120 -5.50 -18.01 -0.89
C LEU A 120 -4.73 -18.71 0.24
N LYS A 121 -5.17 -18.65 1.50
CA LYS A 121 -4.47 -19.26 2.65
C LYS A 121 -4.27 -20.76 2.53
N ASN A 122 -5.07 -21.44 1.71
CA ASN A 122 -4.99 -22.90 1.53
C ASN A 122 -4.08 -23.31 0.36
N GLU A 123 -3.59 -22.36 -0.44
CA GLU A 123 -2.73 -22.64 -1.60
C GLU A 123 -1.24 -22.65 -1.21
N SER A 124 -0.36 -23.15 -2.08
CA SER A 124 1.09 -23.04 -1.86
C SER A 124 1.55 -21.58 -1.90
N LEU A 125 2.66 -21.25 -1.21
CA LEU A 125 3.21 -19.88 -1.20
C LEU A 125 3.45 -19.36 -2.63
N GLU A 126 3.97 -20.22 -3.51
CA GLU A 126 4.20 -19.87 -4.92
C GLU A 126 2.91 -19.49 -5.64
N LYS A 127 1.83 -20.26 -5.47
CA LYS A 127 0.52 -19.93 -6.06
C LYS A 127 -0.03 -18.62 -5.53
N ARG A 128 0.11 -18.36 -4.22
CA ARG A 128 -0.32 -17.10 -3.61
C ARG A 128 0.41 -15.91 -4.21
N ILE A 129 1.73 -16.00 -4.32
CA ILE A 129 2.57 -14.94 -4.93
C ILE A 129 2.16 -14.75 -6.38
N ASN A 130 2.04 -15.83 -7.16
CA ASN A 130 1.67 -15.74 -8.57
C ASN A 130 0.29 -15.09 -8.77
N GLU A 131 -0.69 -15.39 -7.92
CA GLU A 131 -2.02 -14.75 -8.00
C GLU A 131 -1.94 -13.25 -7.69
N LEU A 132 -1.18 -12.86 -6.65
CA LEU A 132 -0.99 -11.44 -6.30
C LEU A 132 -0.25 -10.67 -7.40
N VAL A 133 0.83 -11.22 -7.94
CA VAL A 133 1.62 -10.60 -9.04
C VAL A 133 0.81 -10.52 -10.33
N LYS A 134 -0.09 -11.47 -10.58
CA LYS A 134 -0.99 -11.45 -11.73
C LYS A 134 -2.03 -10.32 -11.62
N ARG A 135 -2.59 -10.11 -10.43
CA ARG A 135 -3.63 -9.11 -10.17
C ARG A 135 -3.05 -7.70 -10.09
N PHE A 136 -1.91 -7.50 -9.43
CA PHE A 136 -1.41 -6.18 -9.06
C PHE A 136 -0.14 -5.76 -9.81
N LYS A 137 -0.02 -4.47 -10.10
CA LYS A 137 1.18 -3.85 -10.70
C LYS A 137 2.16 -3.43 -9.62
N HIS A 138 3.46 -3.56 -9.95
CA HIS A 138 4.58 -3.21 -9.07
C HIS A 138 4.58 -3.97 -7.73
N VAL A 139 3.99 -5.17 -7.74
CA VAL A 139 4.11 -6.16 -6.68
C VAL A 139 5.07 -7.22 -7.18
N GLY A 140 6.18 -7.43 -6.46
CA GLY A 140 7.25 -8.36 -6.85
C GLY A 140 7.02 -9.80 -6.37
N LYS A 141 7.81 -10.72 -6.93
CA LYS A 141 8.11 -12.01 -6.28
C LYS A 141 9.06 -11.81 -5.10
#